data_AF-A0A0C3QWY2-F1
#
_entry.id   AF-A0A0C3QWY2-F1
#
_cell.length_a   1.000
_cell.length_b   1.000
_cell.length_c   1.000
_cell.angle_alpha   90.00
_cell.angle_beta   90.00
_cell.angle_gamma   90.00
#
_symmetry.space_group_name_H-M   'P 1'
#
loop_
_entity.id
_entity.type
_entity.pdbx_description
1 polymer ?
#
loop_
_entity_poly.entity_id
_entity_poly.type
_entity_poly.pdbx_seq_one_letter_code
_entity_poly.pdbx_strand_id
1 'polypeptide(L)'
;MMTFGYVEDADRLFARFVVTQALLLPATPESLRVVALSVALQLQLELPERAEIGNDGSSQPQNSSTRLTKPASLGESCPACRSEVLLEDLATATCANGHVWQRCSITSLLMTAAASRTCVVCCRKALVTTRQRALHAPWNGAWTVYEMLEAVQRCVWCGNEFVGIVQ
;
A
#
# COMPACT_ATOMS: atom_id res chain seq x y z
N MET A 1 20.66 0.61 18.67
CA MET A 1 19.61 0.03 19.54
C MET A 1 18.41 0.95 19.40
N MET A 2 17.48 0.65 18.49
CA MET A 2 16.32 1.52 18.22
C MET A 2 15.28 1.29 19.30
N THR A 3 14.89 2.35 20.01
CA THR A 3 13.77 2.33 20.94
C THR A 3 12.48 2.22 20.12
N PHE A 4 11.84 1.06 20.19
CA PHE A 4 10.52 0.82 19.62
C PHE A 4 9.51 1.71 20.39
N GLY A 5 9.15 2.84 19.78
CA GLY A 5 8.02 3.65 20.25
C GLY A 5 6.75 2.79 20.26
N TYR A 6 5.86 3.09 21.19
CA TYR A 6 4.56 2.44 21.29
C TYR A 6 3.84 2.54 19.94
N VAL A 7 3.66 1.41 19.25
CA VAL A 7 2.93 1.35 17.98
C VAL A 7 1.46 1.26 18.33
N GLU A 8 0.68 2.28 17.96
CA GLU A 8 -0.76 2.32 18.23
C GLU A 8 -1.48 1.20 17.46
N ASP A 9 -2.64 0.75 17.95
CA ASP A 9 -3.40 -0.31 17.27
C ASP A 9 -3.78 0.04 15.83
N ALA A 10 -4.00 1.33 15.54
CA ALA A 10 -4.23 1.84 14.20
C ALA A 10 -3.01 1.63 13.28
N ASP A 11 -1.79 1.86 13.78
CA ASP A 11 -0.55 1.61 13.04
C ASP A 11 -0.35 0.12 12.77
N ARG A 12 -0.71 -0.76 13.72
CA ARG A 12 -0.64 -2.22 13.53
C ARG A 12 -1.62 -2.71 12.48
N LEU A 13 -2.85 -2.21 12.48
CA LEU A 13 -3.86 -2.54 11.46
C LEU A 13 -3.42 -2.08 10.08
N PHE A 14 -2.90 -0.86 9.98
CA PHE A 14 -2.36 -0.32 8.74
C PHE A 14 -1.15 -1.14 8.25
N ALA A 15 -0.18 -1.43 9.11
CA ALA A 15 0.97 -2.25 8.76
C ALA A 15 0.55 -3.66 8.33
N ARG A 16 -0.42 -4.28 9.02
CA ARG A 16 -1.00 -5.57 8.63
C ARG A 16 -1.63 -5.50 7.25
N PHE A 17 -2.36 -4.43 6.95
CA PHE A 17 -2.94 -4.22 5.63
C PHE A 17 -1.86 -4.14 4.55
N VAL A 18 -0.86 -3.27 4.72
CA VAL A 18 0.23 -3.08 3.73
C VAL A 18 1.02 -4.36 3.53
N VAL A 19 1.36 -5.06 4.61
CA VAL A 19 2.06 -6.36 4.57
C VAL A 19 1.21 -7.42 3.88
N THR A 20 -0.08 -7.52 4.20
CA THR A 20 -1.00 -8.49 3.59
C THR A 20 -1.14 -8.22 2.09
N GLN A 21 -1.35 -6.96 1.70
CA GLN A 21 -1.37 -6.57 0.30
C GLN A 21 -0.07 -6.93 -0.41
N ALA A 22 1.07 -6.59 0.19
CA ALA A 22 2.38 -6.92 -0.35
C ALA A 22 2.57 -8.43 -0.56
N LEU A 23 2.02 -9.28 0.31
CA LEU A 23 2.17 -10.75 0.21
C LEU A 23 1.14 -11.43 -0.72
N LEU A 24 -0.02 -10.82 -0.93
CA LEU A 24 -1.12 -11.40 -1.71
C LEU A 24 -1.18 -10.95 -3.18
N LEU A 25 -0.38 -9.96 -3.57
CA LEU A 25 -0.36 -9.49 -4.96
C LEU A 25 0.34 -10.48 -5.91
N PRO A 26 -0.13 -10.59 -7.16
CA PRO A 26 0.26 -11.68 -8.07
C PRO A 26 1.71 -11.61 -8.55
N ALA A 27 2.34 -10.43 -8.50
CA ALA A 27 3.71 -10.21 -8.98
C ALA A 27 4.62 -9.67 -7.86
N THR A 28 4.38 -10.07 -6.61
CA THR A 28 5.20 -9.65 -5.48
C THR A 28 6.66 -10.05 -5.66
N PRO A 29 7.61 -9.11 -5.77
CA PRO A 29 9.02 -9.44 -5.87
C PRO A 29 9.54 -10.00 -4.54
N GLU A 30 10.54 -10.88 -4.60
CA GLU A 30 11.11 -11.52 -3.39
C GLU A 30 11.64 -10.49 -2.39
N SER A 31 12.20 -9.37 -2.87
CA SER A 31 12.66 -8.27 -2.02
C SER A 31 11.55 -7.68 -1.15
N LEU A 32 10.35 -7.50 -1.73
CA LEU A 32 9.18 -7.03 -1.00
C LEU A 32 8.69 -8.10 -0.02
N ARG A 33 8.72 -9.38 -0.42
CA ARG A 33 8.29 -10.49 0.43
C ARG A 33 9.14 -10.58 1.69
N VAL A 34 10.46 -10.48 1.57
CA VAL A 34 11.41 -10.48 2.70
C VAL A 34 11.14 -9.31 3.63
N VAL A 35 10.98 -8.10 3.09
CA VAL A 35 10.70 -6.90 3.91
C VAL A 35 9.34 -6.99 4.58
N ALA A 36 8.31 -7.45 3.88
CA ALA A 36 6.97 -7.64 4.42
C ALA A 36 6.94 -8.65 5.58
N LEU A 37 7.65 -9.77 5.44
CA LEU A 37 7.79 -10.76 6.53
C LEU A 37 8.61 -10.21 7.70
N SER A 38 9.68 -9.47 7.43
CA SER A 38 10.49 -8.82 8.48
C SER A 38 9.67 -7.84 9.31
N VAL A 39 8.87 -6.99 8.63
CA VAL A 39 7.94 -6.06 9.28
C VAL A 39 6.87 -6.81 10.07
N ALA A 40 6.29 -7.87 9.50
CA ALA A 40 5.28 -8.69 10.20
C ALA A 40 5.82 -9.27 11.50
N LEU A 41 7.05 -9.79 11.48
CA LEU A 41 7.72 -10.34 12.64
C LEU A 41 8.00 -9.28 13.71
N GLN A 42 8.53 -8.12 13.30
CA GLN A 42 8.84 -7.01 14.21
C GLN A 42 7.58 -6.46 14.91
N LEU A 43 6.45 -6.42 14.20
CA LEU A 43 5.18 -5.92 14.71
C LEU A 43 4.28 -7.01 15.32
N GLN A 44 4.75 -8.27 15.34
CA GLN A 44 3.99 -9.44 15.81
C GLN A 44 2.60 -9.53 15.15
N LEU A 45 2.54 -9.31 13.84
CA LEU A 45 1.28 -9.33 13.10
C LEU A 45 0.88 -10.76 12.76
N GLU A 46 -0.39 -11.09 13.01
CA GLU A 46 -0.98 -12.32 12.49
C GLU A 46 -1.27 -12.16 11.00
N LEU A 47 -0.45 -12.81 10.17
CA LEU A 47 -0.69 -12.87 8.74
C LEU A 47 -1.86 -13.82 8.46
N PRO A 48 -2.75 -13.50 7.52
CA PRO A 48 -3.77 -14.46 7.11
C PRO A 48 -3.07 -15.71 6.59
N GLU A 49 -3.42 -16.89 7.13
CA GLU A 49 -3.12 -18.16 6.49
C GLU A 49 -3.65 -18.05 5.06
N ARG A 50 -2.76 -18.33 4.08
CA ARG A 50 -2.99 -18.23 2.63
C ARG A 50 -4.47 -18.28 2.27
N ALA A 51 -5.02 -17.16 1.78
CA ALA A 51 -6.37 -17.13 1.25
C ALA A 51 -6.53 -18.28 0.24
N GLU A 52 -7.36 -19.27 0.58
CA GLU A 52 -7.62 -20.38 -0.32
C GLU A 52 -8.22 -19.81 -1.60
N ILE A 53 -7.51 -20.02 -2.71
CA ILE A 53 -8.00 -19.69 -4.04
C ILE A 53 -9.14 -20.65 -4.30
N GLY A 54 -10.37 -20.22 -3.99
CA GLY A 54 -11.60 -20.91 -4.38
C GLY A 54 -11.58 -21.09 -5.89
N ASN A 55 -11.33 -22.34 -6.31
CA ASN A 55 -11.39 -22.74 -7.71
C ASN A 55 -12.85 -22.76 -8.15
N ASP A 56 -13.35 -21.64 -8.64
CA ASP A 56 -14.58 -21.63 -9.43
C ASP A 56 -14.22 -21.31 -10.89
N GLY A 57 -14.37 -22.33 -11.73
CA GLY A 57 -14.01 -22.28 -13.14
C GLY A 57 -14.93 -21.33 -13.88
N SER A 58 -14.43 -20.14 -14.23
CA SER A 58 -15.06 -19.23 -15.18
C SER A 58 -14.00 -18.43 -15.91
N SER A 59 -13.74 -18.85 -17.15
CA SER A 59 -12.79 -18.25 -18.08
C SER A 59 -13.26 -16.85 -18.52
N GLN A 60 -12.77 -15.81 -17.85
CA GLN A 60 -12.85 -14.42 -18.34
C GLN A 60 -11.51 -13.73 -18.04
N PRO A 61 -10.98 -12.88 -18.94
CA PRO A 61 -9.62 -12.36 -18.78
C PRO A 61 -9.55 -11.57 -17.48
N GLN A 62 -8.66 -11.99 -16.59
CA GLN A 62 -8.59 -11.55 -15.20
C GLN A 62 -8.19 -10.08 -15.13
N ASN A 63 -9.19 -9.21 -15.09
CA ASN A 63 -9.04 -7.86 -14.58
C ASN A 63 -8.83 -8.02 -13.06
N SER A 64 -7.60 -7.88 -12.59
CA SER A 64 -7.20 -8.04 -11.19
C SER A 64 -8.05 -7.10 -10.32
N SER A 65 -9.08 -7.62 -9.66
CA SER A 65 -10.06 -6.78 -8.96
C SER A 65 -9.37 -6.00 -7.84
N THR A 66 -9.37 -4.67 -7.97
CA THR A 66 -8.79 -3.74 -7.01
C THR A 66 -9.74 -3.42 -5.86
N ARG A 67 -11.00 -3.87 -5.90
CA ARG A 67 -12.03 -3.54 -4.90
C ARG A 67 -12.02 -4.49 -3.70
N LEU A 68 -12.12 -3.91 -2.51
CA LEU A 68 -12.35 -4.66 -1.27
C LEU A 68 -13.83 -5.00 -1.12
N THR A 69 -14.11 -6.17 -0.53
CA THR A 69 -15.47 -6.60 -0.18
C THR A 69 -16.06 -5.83 1.00
N LYS A 70 -15.20 -5.24 1.85
CA LYS A 70 -15.60 -4.39 2.97
C LYS A 70 -14.71 -3.14 3.02
N PRO A 71 -15.29 -1.92 3.05
CA PRO A 71 -14.53 -0.70 3.26
C PRO A 71 -13.75 -0.76 4.57
N ALA A 72 -12.48 -0.38 4.54
CA ALA A 72 -11.64 -0.27 5.74
C ALA A 72 -11.28 1.20 6.00
N SER A 73 -11.27 1.64 7.25
CA SER A 73 -10.72 2.95 7.61
C SER A 73 -9.21 2.83 7.80
N LEU A 74 -8.45 3.64 7.06
CA LEU A 74 -7.01 3.79 7.22
C LEU A 74 -6.64 5.09 7.97
N GLY A 75 -7.62 5.79 8.55
CA GLY A 75 -7.42 7.12 9.15
C GLY A 75 -7.10 8.21 8.13
N GLU A 76 -7.36 7.99 6.84
CA GLU A 76 -7.06 8.95 5.77
C GLU A 76 -8.15 10.02 5.66
N SER A 77 -7.71 11.27 5.44
CA SER A 77 -8.58 12.42 5.23
C SER A 77 -8.42 12.98 3.82
N CYS A 78 -9.53 13.43 3.22
CA CYS A 78 -9.53 14.02 1.90
C CYS A 78 -8.70 15.32 1.89
N PRO A 79 -7.71 15.47 0.98
CA PRO A 79 -6.90 16.69 0.91
C PRO A 79 -7.68 17.97 0.63
N ALA A 80 -8.80 17.86 -0.10
CA ALA A 80 -9.61 19.02 -0.49
C ALA A 80 -10.60 19.45 0.59
N CYS A 81 -11.32 18.49 1.18
CA CYS A 81 -12.46 18.79 2.07
C CYS A 81 -12.36 18.17 3.47
N ARG A 82 -11.27 17.45 3.75
CA ARG A 82 -10.97 16.80 5.04
C ARG A 82 -11.98 15.75 5.53
N SER A 83 -12.98 15.40 4.73
CA SER A 83 -13.85 14.26 5.02
C SER A 83 -13.04 12.97 5.06
N GLU A 84 -13.45 12.00 5.86
CA GLU A 84 -12.85 10.66 5.87
C GLU A 84 -12.85 10.04 4.46
N VAL A 85 -11.79 9.28 4.17
CA VAL A 85 -11.66 8.51 2.93
C VAL A 85 -11.45 7.06 3.28
N LEU A 86 -12.43 6.22 2.94
CA LEU A 86 -12.36 4.78 3.16
C LEU A 86 -11.53 4.09 2.08
N LEU A 87 -10.92 2.97 2.45
CA LEU A 87 -10.28 2.05 1.52
C LEU A 87 -11.33 1.09 0.96
N GLU A 88 -11.84 1.42 -0.22
CA GLU A 88 -12.78 0.59 -0.99
C GLU A 88 -12.14 -0.01 -2.24
N ASP A 89 -11.17 0.69 -2.82
CA ASP A 89 -10.44 0.31 -4.01
C ASP A 89 -8.93 0.56 -3.78
N LEU A 90 -8.07 -0.34 -4.26
CA LEU A 90 -6.62 -0.30 -4.06
C LEU A 90 -5.91 0.67 -5.02
N ALA A 91 -6.57 1.09 -6.11
CA ALA A 91 -6.01 1.98 -7.13
C ALA A 91 -6.54 3.41 -7.02
N THR A 92 -7.78 3.58 -6.54
CA THR A 92 -8.48 4.86 -6.47
C THR A 92 -9.19 5.04 -5.14
N ALA A 93 -9.48 6.28 -4.79
CA ALA A 93 -10.28 6.62 -3.64
C ALA A 93 -11.30 7.70 -3.99
N THR A 94 -12.47 7.65 -3.40
CA THR A 94 -13.46 8.72 -3.49
C THR A 94 -13.92 9.08 -2.09
N CYS A 95 -13.90 10.37 -1.75
CA CYS A 95 -14.41 10.82 -0.46
C CYS A 95 -15.94 10.99 -0.49
N ALA A 96 -16.59 11.14 0.68
CA ALA A 96 -18.04 11.32 0.78
C ALA A 96 -18.57 12.56 -0.01
N ASN A 97 -17.70 13.54 -0.27
CA ASN A 97 -18.03 14.74 -1.05
C ASN A 97 -17.68 14.61 -2.55
N GLY A 98 -17.28 13.42 -3.02
CA GLY A 98 -17.06 13.13 -4.45
C GLY A 98 -15.68 13.46 -5.01
N HIS A 99 -14.72 13.91 -4.20
CA HIS A 99 -13.35 14.11 -4.68
C HIS A 99 -12.65 12.77 -4.91
N VAL A 100 -12.06 12.61 -6.10
CA VAL A 100 -11.38 11.38 -6.52
C VAL A 100 -9.87 11.54 -6.44
N TRP A 101 -9.19 10.52 -5.91
CA TRP A 101 -7.74 10.49 -5.72
C TRP A 101 -7.15 9.18 -6.23
N GLN A 102 -5.89 9.23 -6.66
CA GLN A 102 -5.11 8.03 -6.95
C GLN A 102 -4.52 7.47 -5.65
N ARG A 103 -4.39 6.15 -5.58
CA ARG A 103 -3.71 5.45 -4.48
C ARG A 103 -2.36 4.91 -4.92
N CYS A 104 -1.43 4.85 -3.98
CA CYS A 104 -0.13 4.24 -4.19
C CYS A 104 -0.30 2.75 -4.46
N SER A 105 0.21 2.25 -5.58
CA SER A 105 0.10 0.84 -5.96
C SER A 105 0.82 -0.17 -5.05
N ILE A 106 1.59 0.31 -4.07
CA ILE A 106 2.35 -0.50 -3.10
C ILE A 106 1.67 -0.48 -1.72
N THR A 107 1.27 0.69 -1.25
CA THR A 107 0.76 0.89 0.13
C THR A 107 -0.73 1.21 0.18
N SER A 108 -1.36 1.43 -0.97
CA SER A 108 -2.71 1.96 -1.16
C SER A 108 -2.98 3.31 -0.50
N LEU A 109 -1.97 4.02 0.00
CA LEU A 109 -2.15 5.37 0.56
C LEU A 109 -2.54 6.38 -0.51
N LEU A 110 -3.33 7.39 -0.13
CA LEU A 110 -3.69 8.52 -0.98
C LEU A 110 -2.44 9.22 -1.49
N MET A 111 -2.38 9.41 -2.81
CA MET A 111 -1.30 10.13 -3.46
C MET A 111 -1.56 11.63 -3.40
N THR A 112 -1.11 12.26 -2.31
CA THR A 112 -1.14 13.72 -2.11
C THR A 112 0.20 14.37 -2.45
N ALA A 113 1.27 13.57 -2.50
CA ALA A 113 2.62 14.03 -2.80
C ALA A 113 2.88 14.16 -4.29
N ALA A 114 3.60 15.22 -4.68
CA ALA A 114 4.01 15.45 -6.07
C ALA A 114 5.00 14.40 -6.59
N ALA A 115 5.81 13.80 -5.71
CA ALA A 115 6.84 12.84 -6.12
C ALA A 115 6.28 11.41 -6.20
N SER A 116 6.24 10.87 -7.42
CA SER A 116 5.83 9.49 -7.68
C SER A 116 6.67 8.84 -8.76
N ARG A 117 6.78 7.52 -8.70
CA ARG A 117 7.29 6.69 -9.79
C ARG A 117 6.11 5.98 -10.46
N THR A 118 6.19 5.80 -11.77
CA THR A 118 5.08 5.27 -12.58
C THR A 118 5.54 4.00 -13.29
N CYS A 119 4.74 2.93 -13.24
CA CYS A 119 5.05 1.70 -13.95
C CYS A 119 4.95 1.94 -15.46
N VAL A 120 5.99 1.53 -16.21
CA VAL A 120 6.06 1.77 -17.66
C VAL A 120 5.01 1.01 -18.47
N VAL A 121 4.43 -0.07 -17.91
CA VAL A 121 3.45 -0.90 -18.61
C VAL A 121 2.03 -0.62 -18.16
N CYS A 122 1.75 -0.71 -16.85
CA CYS A 122 0.37 -0.59 -16.35
C CYS A 122 0.02 0.81 -15.83
N CYS A 123 0.92 1.79 -15.96
CA CYS A 123 0.75 3.17 -15.54
C CYS A 123 0.40 3.42 -14.06
N ARG A 124 0.37 2.36 -13.24
CA ARG A 124 0.15 2.48 -11.80
C ARG A 124 1.29 3.28 -11.16
N LYS A 125 0.93 4.13 -10.22
CA LYS A 125 1.85 5.03 -9.54
C LYS A 125 2.23 4.50 -8.17
N ALA A 126 3.45 4.75 -7.75
CA ALA A 126 3.93 4.49 -6.40
C ALA A 126 4.54 5.76 -5.83
N LEU A 127 4.28 6.02 -4.55
CA LEU A 127 4.87 7.15 -3.85
C LEU A 127 6.40 7.00 -3.82
N VAL A 128 7.09 8.13 -3.99
CA VAL A 128 8.51 8.22 -3.69
C VAL A 128 8.61 8.90 -2.32
N THR A 129 9.09 8.15 -1.35
CA THR A 129 9.37 8.69 -0.03
C THR A 129 10.88 8.73 0.21
N THR A 130 11.34 9.75 0.91
CA THR A 130 12.70 9.80 1.43
C THR A 130 12.67 9.44 2.90
N ARG A 131 13.79 8.93 3.42
CA ARG A 131 13.90 8.55 4.83
C ARG A 131 13.56 9.72 5.76
N GLN A 132 13.98 10.93 5.38
CA GLN A 132 13.65 12.16 6.10
C GLN A 132 12.14 12.42 6.14
N ARG A 133 11.42 12.24 5.03
CA ARG A 133 9.96 12.44 4.99
C ARG A 133 9.22 11.42 5.85
N ALA A 134 9.70 10.18 5.90
CA ALA A 134 9.12 9.14 6.73
C ALA A 134 9.33 9.40 8.24
N LEU A 135 10.49 9.92 8.63
CA LEU A 135 10.78 10.28 10.03
C LEU A 135 9.96 11.48 10.53
N HIS A 136 9.50 12.35 9.63
CA HIS A 136 8.66 13.51 9.96
C HIS A 136 7.17 13.29 9.74
N ALA A 137 6.75 12.09 9.35
CA ALA A 137 5.34 11.80 9.20
C ALA A 137 4.67 11.74 10.59
N PRO A 138 3.44 12.27 10.72
CA PRO A 138 2.76 12.43 12.01
C PRO A 138 2.23 11.12 12.62
N TRP A 139 2.57 9.96 12.06
CA TRP A 139 2.05 8.65 12.47
C TRP A 139 3.20 7.65 12.64
N ASN A 140 3.16 6.82 13.68
CA ASN A 140 4.30 5.99 14.09
C ASN A 140 4.59 4.83 13.13
N GLY A 141 3.65 4.47 12.24
CA GLY A 141 3.84 3.49 11.17
C GLY A 141 4.61 3.98 9.93
N ALA A 142 5.06 5.24 9.88
CA ALA A 142 5.65 5.82 8.69
C ALA A 142 6.95 5.14 8.22
N TRP A 143 7.72 4.58 9.16
CA TRP A 143 8.92 3.79 8.83
C TRP A 143 8.55 2.52 8.04
N THR A 144 7.42 1.88 8.34
CA THR A 144 6.97 0.68 7.61
C THR A 144 6.68 1.01 6.15
N VAL A 145 6.02 2.14 5.89
CA VAL A 145 5.79 2.59 4.51
C VAL A 145 7.08 2.95 3.80
N TYR A 146 8.04 3.54 4.51
CA TYR A 146 9.36 3.79 3.96
C TYR A 146 10.07 2.50 3.52
N GLU A 147 10.19 1.52 4.41
CA GLU A 147 10.84 0.24 4.12
C GLU A 147 10.18 -0.47 2.92
N MET A 148 8.84 -0.47 2.87
CA MET A 148 8.08 -1.06 1.75
C MET A 148 8.32 -0.32 0.43
N LEU A 149 8.29 1.02 0.45
CA LEU A 149 8.50 1.82 -0.76
C LEU A 149 9.95 1.74 -1.26
N GLU A 150 10.93 1.60 -0.37
CA GLU A 150 12.34 1.43 -0.72
C GLU A 150 12.64 0.04 -1.30
N ALA A 151 12.05 -1.02 -0.73
CA ALA A 151 12.29 -2.41 -1.12
C ALA A 151 11.75 -2.79 -2.50
N VAL A 152 10.76 -2.05 -2.98
CA VAL A 152 10.04 -2.35 -4.22
C VAL A 152 10.61 -1.53 -5.35
N GLN A 153 11.33 -2.14 -6.30
CA GLN A 153 11.78 -1.42 -7.51
C GLN A 153 10.93 -1.72 -8.74
N ARG A 154 10.09 -2.76 -8.66
CA ARG A 154 9.21 -3.23 -9.73
C ARG A 154 7.75 -3.18 -9.31
N CYS A 155 6.86 -3.01 -10.26
CA CYS A 155 5.43 -2.95 -10.04
C CYS A 155 4.92 -4.27 -9.48
N VAL A 156 4.34 -4.23 -8.28
CA VAL A 156 3.75 -5.38 -7.59
C VAL A 156 2.52 -5.97 -8.29
N TRP A 157 2.00 -5.28 -9.31
CA TRP A 157 0.84 -5.71 -10.10
C TRP A 157 1.22 -6.46 -11.36
N CYS A 158 2.23 -5.99 -12.10
CA CYS A 158 2.60 -6.56 -13.40
C CYS A 158 4.08 -6.91 -13.54
N GLY A 159 4.88 -6.77 -12.49
CA GLY A 159 6.30 -7.11 -12.45
C GLY A 159 7.24 -6.16 -13.21
N ASN A 160 6.72 -5.18 -13.96
CA ASN A 160 7.53 -4.27 -14.78
C ASN A 160 8.15 -3.13 -13.97
N GLU A 161 9.14 -2.45 -14.54
CA GLU A 161 9.87 -1.41 -13.82
C GLU A 161 9.04 -0.14 -13.59
N PHE A 162 9.34 0.51 -12.46
CA PHE A 162 8.91 1.87 -12.21
C PHE A 162 9.94 2.85 -12.75
N VAL A 163 9.48 3.91 -13.41
CA VAL A 163 10.31 5.06 -13.77
C VAL A 163 9.94 6.27 -12.92
N GLY A 164 10.95 6.95 -12.37
CA GLY A 164 10.77 8.22 -11.68
C GLY A 164 10.54 9.33 -12.70
N ILE A 165 9.48 10.10 -12.55
CA ILE A 165 9.33 11.35 -13.31
C ILE A 165 9.98 12.43 -12.44
N VAL A 166 11.17 12.87 -12.84
CA VAL A 166 11.78 14.07 -12.25
C VAL A 166 10.97 15.25 -12.79
N GLN A 167 10.18 15.88 -11.94
CA GLN A 167 9.49 17.15 -12.24
C GLN A 167 10.24 18.30 -11.61
#